data_AF-A0A8B6BR36-F1
#
_entry.id   AF-A0A8B6BR36-F1
#
_cell.length_a   1.000
_cell.length_b   1.000
_cell.length_c   1.000
_cell.angle_alpha   90.00
_cell.angle_beta   90.00
_cell.angle_gamma   90.00
#
_symmetry.space_group_name_H-M   'P 1'
#
loop_
_entity.id
_entity.type
_entity.pdbx_description
1 polymer ?
#
loop_
_entity_poly.entity_id
_entity_poly.type
_entity_poly.pdbx_seq_one_letter_code
_entity_poly.pdbx_strand_id
1 'polypeptide(L)'
;MVNKKLLFFVHERLRQVKKRPDKCLFGGVSVIAAVGDFYQLPHVKTRRVDKLYVDDPSNPSNRLWNGLFEITELDEIMRQREDGLFAELLNRLRVKQKNESF
;
A
#
# COMPACT_ATOMS: atom_id res chain seq x y z
N MET A 1 -4.01 -3.98 4.39
CA MET A 1 -4.98 -4.99 3.88
C MET A 1 -4.55 -5.73 2.62
N VAL A 2 -3.60 -5.24 1.81
CA VAL A 2 -3.11 -5.97 0.63
C VAL A 2 -1.69 -6.52 0.89
N ASN A 3 -1.41 -7.72 0.39
CA ASN A 3 -0.11 -8.40 0.46
C ASN A 3 0.50 -8.47 -0.95
N LYS A 4 1.84 -8.48 -1.05
CA LYS A 4 2.57 -8.67 -2.31
C LYS A 4 2.09 -9.85 -3.15
N LYS A 5 1.78 -10.98 -2.49
CA LYS A 5 1.28 -12.19 -3.19
C LYS A 5 -0.06 -11.93 -3.88
N LEU A 6 -0.95 -11.20 -3.20
CA LEU A 6 -2.26 -10.83 -3.75
C LEU A 6 -2.11 -9.88 -4.93
N LEU A 7 -1.24 -8.88 -4.81
CA LEU A 7 -0.95 -7.93 -5.89
C LEU A 7 -0.40 -8.63 -7.14
N PHE A 8 0.54 -9.56 -6.95
CA PHE A 8 1.10 -10.36 -8.04
C PHE A 8 0.06 -11.29 -8.67
N PHE A 9 -0.78 -11.92 -7.85
CA PHE A 9 -1.88 -12.73 -8.35
C PHE A 9 -2.84 -11.91 -9.22
N VAL A 10 -3.21 -10.69 -8.79
CA VAL A 10 -4.06 -9.79 -9.59
C VAL A 10 -3.37 -9.42 -10.92
N HIS A 11 -2.07 -9.11 -10.89
CA HIS A 11 -1.28 -8.83 -12.08
C HIS A 11 -1.34 -9.99 -13.09
N GLU A 12 -1.05 -11.22 -12.64
CA GLU A 12 -1.07 -12.42 -13.48
C GLU A 12 -2.48 -12.72 -14.04
N ARG A 13 -3.51 -12.57 -13.21
CA ARG A 13 -4.90 -12.78 -13.65
C ARG A 13 -5.33 -11.75 -14.70
N LEU A 14 -4.96 -10.49 -14.55
CA LEU A 14 -5.26 -9.45 -15.54
C LEU A 14 -4.54 -9.72 -16.87
N ARG A 15 -3.30 -10.19 -16.83
CA ARG A 15 -2.56 -10.61 -18.03
C ARG A 15 -3.25 -11.76 -18.74
N GLN A 16 -3.65 -12.80 -17.99
CA GLN A 16 -4.35 -13.97 -18.53
C GLN A 16 -5.68 -13.58 -19.20
N VAL A 17 -6.50 -12.78 -18.52
CA VAL A 17 -7.83 -12.38 -19.04
C VAL A 17 -7.71 -11.51 -20.27
N LYS A 18 -6.78 -10.55 -20.29
CA LYS A 18 -6.63 -9.61 -21.40
C LYS A 18 -5.86 -10.18 -22.60
N LYS A 19 -5.26 -11.37 -22.48
CA LYS A 19 -4.42 -12.02 -23.52
C LYS A 19 -3.38 -11.05 -24.12
N ARG A 20 -2.80 -10.21 -23.28
CA ARG A 20 -1.81 -9.19 -23.68
C ARG A 20 -0.40 -9.79 -23.57
N PRO A 21 0.56 -9.35 -24.40
CA PRO A 21 1.94 -9.81 -24.33
C PRO A 21 2.57 -9.50 -22.97
N ASP A 22 3.57 -10.30 -22.57
CA ASP A 22 4.21 -10.29 -21.25
C ASP A 22 4.77 -8.94 -20.80
N LYS A 23 5.03 -8.04 -21.74
CA LYS A 23 5.53 -6.69 -21.46
C LYS A 23 4.45 -5.73 -20.95
N CYS A 24 3.17 -6.07 -21.08
CA CYS A 24 2.07 -5.22 -20.62
C CYS A 24 1.79 -5.46 -19.13
N LEU A 25 2.27 -4.54 -18.29
CA LEU A 25 1.96 -4.49 -16.87
C LEU A 25 0.44 -4.49 -16.61
N PHE A 26 -0.03 -5.36 -15.72
CA PHE A 26 -1.46 -5.53 -15.39
C PHE A 26 -2.37 -5.71 -16.63
N GLY A 27 -1.83 -6.25 -17.74
CA GLY A 27 -2.57 -6.38 -19.00
C GLY A 27 -2.91 -5.04 -19.66
N GLY A 28 -2.14 -3.98 -19.41
CA GLY A 28 -2.38 -2.62 -19.94
C GLY A 28 -3.49 -1.88 -19.20
N VAL A 29 -3.76 -2.22 -17.94
CA VAL A 29 -4.61 -1.43 -17.04
C VAL A 29 -3.74 -0.43 -16.30
N SER A 30 -4.14 0.84 -16.30
CA SER A 30 -3.57 1.82 -15.36
C SER A 30 -4.12 1.49 -13.97
N VAL A 31 -3.25 1.07 -13.06
CA VAL A 31 -3.60 0.70 -11.69
C VAL A 31 -3.12 1.79 -10.76
N ILE A 32 -4.04 2.38 -10.00
CA ILE A 32 -3.71 3.27 -8.88
C ILE A 32 -3.79 2.42 -7.61
N ALA A 33 -2.67 1.81 -7.22
CA ALA A 33 -2.65 0.80 -6.16
C ALA A 33 -2.51 1.38 -4.74
N ALA A 34 -2.27 2.69 -4.61
CA ALA A 34 -1.83 3.32 -3.36
C ALA A 34 -2.84 4.30 -2.73
N VAL A 35 -4.14 4.20 -3.04
CA VAL A 35 -5.16 4.94 -2.27
C VAL A 35 -5.46 4.17 -0.98
N GLY A 36 -4.64 4.38 0.03
CA GLY A 36 -4.82 3.72 1.32
C GLY A 36 -3.81 4.19 2.35
N ASP A 37 -4.17 4.03 3.62
CA ASP A 37 -3.29 4.37 4.73
C ASP A 37 -2.57 3.11 5.22
N PHE A 38 -1.22 3.11 5.16
CA PHE A 38 -0.39 2.00 5.65
C PHE A 38 -0.39 1.87 7.18
N TYR A 39 -0.86 2.89 7.91
CA TYR A 39 -1.06 2.86 9.35
C TYR A 39 -2.39 2.19 9.76
N GLN A 40 -3.19 1.74 8.79
CA GLN A 40 -4.37 0.92 9.08
C GLN A 40 -3.99 -0.47 9.60
N LEU A 41 -5.02 -1.20 10.05
CA LEU A 41 -4.87 -2.58 10.51
C LEU A 41 -4.10 -3.42 9.48
N PRO A 42 -3.06 -4.15 9.92
CA PRO A 42 -2.34 -5.05 9.04
C PRO A 42 -3.28 -6.14 8.53
N HIS A 43 -2.98 -6.69 7.36
CA HIS A 43 -3.79 -7.77 6.82
C HIS A 43 -3.78 -8.99 7.76
N VAL A 44 -4.95 -9.62 7.93
CA VAL A 44 -5.15 -10.73 8.86
C VAL A 44 -4.15 -11.86 8.55
N LYS A 45 -3.40 -12.32 9.56
CA LYS A 45 -2.39 -13.39 9.46
C LYS A 45 -1.20 -13.12 8.51
N THR A 46 -0.79 -11.86 8.31
CA THR A 46 0.35 -11.51 7.43
C THR A 46 1.68 -11.52 8.19
N ARG A 47 2.68 -12.27 7.68
CA ARG A 47 4.06 -12.21 8.18
C ARG A 47 4.69 -10.88 7.78
N ARG A 48 5.62 -10.34 8.57
CA ARG A 48 6.24 -9.03 8.27
C ARG A 48 6.85 -8.95 6.85
N VAL A 49 7.40 -10.06 6.35
CA VAL A 49 8.03 -10.17 5.02
C VAL A 49 7.02 -10.02 3.86
N ASP A 50 5.75 -10.32 4.13
CA ASP A 50 4.67 -10.29 3.14
C ASP A 50 4.04 -8.88 2.97
N LYS A 51 4.54 -7.87 3.71
CA LYS A 51 4.08 -6.48 3.60
C LYS A 51 4.57 -5.86 2.29
N LEU A 52 3.74 -5.07 1.63
CA LEU A 52 4.04 -4.44 0.33
C LEU A 52 5.34 -3.62 0.32
N TYR A 53 5.61 -2.88 1.40
CA TYR A 53 6.74 -1.96 1.54
C TYR A 53 8.03 -2.59 2.09
N VAL A 54 8.03 -3.88 2.45
CA VAL A 54 9.27 -4.55 2.90
C VAL A 54 10.04 -4.96 1.66
N ASP A 55 11.33 -4.68 1.56
CA ASP A 55 12.10 -5.10 0.38
C ASP A 55 12.45 -6.60 0.48
N ASP A 56 12.09 -7.38 -0.54
CA ASP A 56 12.44 -8.80 -0.65
C ASP A 56 12.94 -9.08 -2.08
N PRO A 57 14.26 -9.04 -2.30
CA PRO A 57 14.85 -9.23 -3.62
C PRO A 57 14.60 -10.63 -4.20
N SER A 58 14.28 -11.62 -3.36
CA SER A 58 14.01 -12.99 -3.80
C SER A 58 12.62 -13.16 -4.42
N ASN A 59 11.73 -12.20 -4.22
CA ASN A 59 10.33 -12.31 -4.61
C ASN A 59 10.03 -11.46 -5.86
N PRO A 60 9.63 -12.06 -6.99
CA PRO A 60 9.32 -11.31 -8.21
C PRO A 60 8.18 -10.30 -8.04
N SER A 61 7.31 -10.50 -7.06
CA SER A 61 6.24 -9.56 -6.71
C SER A 61 6.73 -8.25 -6.09
N ASN A 62 7.97 -8.22 -5.59
CA ASN A 62 8.60 -7.03 -5.01
C ASN A 62 8.91 -5.96 -6.06
N ARG A 63 9.32 -6.40 -7.26
CA ARG A 63 9.64 -5.51 -8.39
C ARG A 63 8.40 -4.78 -8.94
N LEU A 64 7.20 -5.34 -8.73
CA LEU A 64 5.95 -4.69 -9.11
C LEU A 64 5.62 -3.49 -8.20
N TRP A 65 5.89 -3.59 -6.89
CA TRP A 65 5.57 -2.50 -5.96
C TRP A 65 6.65 -1.41 -5.97
N ASN A 66 7.92 -1.78 -5.80
CA ASN A 66 9.02 -0.82 -5.64
C ASN A 66 9.47 -0.14 -6.95
N GLY A 67 9.09 -0.67 -8.11
CA GLY A 67 9.57 -0.18 -9.41
C GLY A 67 8.53 0.46 -10.33
N LEU A 68 7.24 0.39 -10.00
CA LEU A 68 6.16 0.83 -10.90
C LEU A 68 5.27 1.94 -10.34
N PHE A 69 5.26 2.14 -9.03
CA PHE A 69 4.37 3.11 -8.39
C PHE A 69 5.14 4.36 -8.00
N GLU A 70 4.57 5.50 -8.38
CA GLU A 70 4.91 6.81 -7.83
C GLU A 70 4.12 7.02 -6.53
N ILE A 71 4.77 7.57 -5.52
CA ILE A 71 4.17 7.85 -4.22
C ILE A 71 3.78 9.32 -4.18
N THR A 72 2.51 9.58 -3.87
CA THR A 72 2.00 10.93 -3.59
C THR A 72 1.30 10.91 -2.24
N GLU A 73 1.70 11.80 -1.35
CA GLU A 73 1.13 11.92 -0.01
C GLU A 73 0.03 12.98 -0.02
N LEU A 74 -1.06 12.73 0.74
CA LEU A 74 -2.15 13.66 0.93
C LEU A 74 -2.08 14.21 2.36
N ASP A 75 -1.81 15.50 2.48
CA ASP A 75 -1.58 16.15 3.77
C ASP A 75 -2.86 16.80 4.35
N GLU A 76 -3.88 17.00 3.53
CA GLU A 76 -5.11 17.69 3.95
C GLU A 76 -6.13 16.72 4.60
N ILE A 77 -6.48 16.99 5.86
CA ILE A 77 -7.46 16.20 6.62
C ILE A 77 -8.86 16.81 6.48
N MET A 78 -9.69 16.20 5.63
CA MET A 78 -11.06 16.67 5.39
C MET A 78 -12.09 16.16 6.42
N ARG A 79 -11.80 15.07 7.15
CA ARG A 79 -12.78 14.42 8.04
C ARG A 79 -13.03 15.21 9.34
N GLN A 80 -11.98 15.76 9.96
CA GLN A 80 -12.05 16.56 11.18
C GLN A 80 -11.78 18.05 10.92
N ARG A 81 -12.20 18.58 9.77
CA ARG A 81 -11.88 19.95 9.36
C ARG A 81 -12.35 21.02 10.34
N GLU A 82 -13.44 20.76 11.06
CA GLU A 82 -14.03 21.69 12.04
C GLU A 82 -13.32 21.66 13.41
N ASP A 83 -12.49 20.64 13.68
CA ASP A 83 -11.76 20.48 14.94
C ASP A 83 -10.29 20.11 14.68
N GLY A 84 -9.48 21.16 14.46
CA GLY A 84 -8.05 21.03 14.16
C GLY A 84 -7.25 20.43 15.32
N LEU A 85 -7.62 20.72 16.58
CA LEU A 85 -6.94 20.17 17.76
C LEU A 85 -7.15 18.65 17.85
N PHE A 86 -8.36 18.18 17.54
CA PHE A 86 -8.65 16.76 17.48
C PHE A 86 -7.94 16.08 16.30
N ALA A 87 -7.84 16.74 15.15
CA ALA A 87 -7.11 16.24 13.99
C ALA A 87 -5.60 16.06 14.30
N GLU A 88 -4.98 17.03 14.97
CA GLU A 88 -3.59 16.94 15.42
C GLU A 88 -3.37 15.81 16.42
N LEU A 89 -4.28 15.64 17.38
CA LEU A 89 -4.21 14.56 18.36
C LEU A 89 -4.25 13.18 17.68
N LEU A 90 -5.11 13.01 16.68
CA LEU A 90 -5.23 11.77 15.90
C LEU A 90 -3.96 11.51 15.07
N ASN A 91 -3.35 12.54 14.49
CA ASN A 91 -2.07 12.40 13.78
C ASN A 91 -0.94 11.98 14.72
N ARG A 92 -0.90 12.52 15.95
CA ARG A 92 0.05 12.07 16.97
C ARG A 92 -0.18 10.61 17.34
N LEU A 93 -1.44 10.21 17.55
CA LEU A 93 -1.82 8.81 17.81
C LEU A 93 -1.43 7.86 16.66
N ARG A 94 -1.50 8.32 15.40
CA ARG A 94 -1.17 7.54 14.21
C ARG A 94 0.30 7.10 14.17
N VAL A 95 1.22 7.95 14.63
CA VAL A 95 2.67 7.70 14.56
C VAL A 95 3.23 7.18 15.89
N LYS A 96 2.49 7.33 17.00
CA LYS A 96 2.98 7.03 18.35
C LYS A 96 3.43 5.57 18.47
N GLN A 97 4.70 5.40 18.83
CA GLN A 97 5.23 4.10 19.24
C GLN A 97 5.04 3.91 20.75
N LYS A 98 4.86 2.67 21.19
CA LYS A 98 4.52 2.31 22.58
C LYS A 98 5.52 2.80 23.64
N ASN A 99 6.69 3.31 23.23
CA ASN A 99 7.82 3.65 24.11
C ASN A 99 8.07 5.16 24.25
N GLU A 100 7.25 6.04 23.67
CA GLU A 100 7.42 7.49 23.83
C GLU A 100 6.59 8.03 24.99
N SER A 101 7.27 8.58 26.00
CA SER A 101 6.67 9.28 27.14
C SER A 101 6.09 10.64 26.72
N PHE A 102 5.06 11.05 27.47
CA PHE A 102 4.31 12.30 27.26
C PHE A 102 5.16 13.56 27.43
#